data_AF-A0A2D6UU50-F1
#
_entry.id   AF-A0A2D6UU50-F1
#
_cell.length_a   1.000
_cell.length_b   1.000
_cell.length_c   1.000
_cell.angle_alpha   90.00
_cell.angle_beta   90.00
_cell.angle_gamma   90.00
#
_symmetry.space_group_name_H-M   'P 1'
#
loop_
_entity.id
_entity.type
_entity.pdbx_description
1 polymer ?
#
loop_
_entity_poly.entity_id
_entity_poly.type
_entity_poly.pdbx_seq_one_letter_code
_entity_poly.pdbx_strand_id
1 'polypeptide(L)' 'MLNPARRTETIYFLDEALQESDLGEKETEPFIATLVALATRETLGAAADMLEEKTGEGIITPDMSERLLRIMSRFSVMR' A
#
# COMPACT_ATOMS: atom_id res chain seq x y z
N MET A 1 1.28 0.74 -12.91
CA MET A 1 2.21 1.52 -12.06
C MET A 1 1.42 2.66 -11.42
N LEU A 2 1.82 3.15 -10.26
CA LEU A 2 1.20 4.34 -9.66
C LEU A 2 1.44 5.58 -10.52
N ASN A 3 0.46 6.47 -10.59
CA ASN A 3 0.61 7.77 -11.22
C ASN A 3 1.45 8.68 -10.30
N PRO A 4 2.66 9.12 -10.73
CA PRO A 4 3.51 9.97 -9.90
C PRO A 4 2.85 11.30 -9.49
N ALA A 5 1.95 11.83 -10.34
CA ALA A 5 1.20 13.06 -10.05
C ALA A 5 0.14 12.88 -8.94
N ARG A 6 -0.18 11.63 -8.58
CA ARG A 6 -1.12 11.27 -7.52
C ARG A 6 -0.45 10.66 -6.29
N ARG A 7 0.88 10.77 -6.19
CA ARG A 7 1.66 10.13 -5.12
C ARG A 7 1.23 10.61 -3.73
N THR A 8 1.00 11.92 -3.58
CA THR A 8 0.57 12.51 -2.31
C THR A 8 -0.81 11.99 -1.90
N GLU A 9 -1.77 11.96 -2.83
CA GLU A 9 -3.10 11.41 -2.54
C GLU A 9 -3.04 9.91 -2.24
N THR A 10 -2.19 9.16 -2.95
CA THR A 10 -2.00 7.73 -2.69
C THR A 10 -1.51 7.51 -1.26
N ILE A 11 -0.47 8.25 -0.83
CA ILE A 11 0.07 8.16 0.54
C ILE A 11 -1.00 8.52 1.57
N TYR A 12 -1.75 9.60 1.35
CA TYR A 12 -2.81 10.05 2.26
C TYR A 12 -3.85 8.95 2.52
N PHE A 13 -4.39 8.32 1.46
CA PHE A 13 -5.41 7.28 1.64
C PHE A 13 -4.85 5.97 2.21
N LEU A 14 -3.58 5.64 1.95
CA LEU A 14 -2.93 4.49 2.58
C LEU A 14 -2.73 4.71 4.08
N ASP A 15 -2.32 5.92 4.48
CA ASP A 15 -2.18 6.30 5.89
C ASP A 15 -3.52 6.25 6.62
N GLU A 16 -4.56 6.85 6.03
CA GLU A 16 -5.93 6.81 6.57
C GLU A 16 -6.44 5.36 6.77
N ALA A 17 -6.15 4.45 5.84
CA ALA A 17 -6.53 3.05 5.97
C ALA A 17 -5.78 2.33 7.10
N LEU A 18 -4.51 2.68 7.33
CA LEU A 18 -3.66 2.05 8.34
C LEU A 18 -3.87 2.61 9.75
N GLN A 19 -4.49 3.78 9.91
CA GLN A 19 -4.91 4.28 11.23
C GLN A 19 -5.88 3.35 11.95
N GLU A 20 -6.64 2.53 11.20
CA GLU A 20 -7.55 1.52 11.74
C GLU A 20 -6.84 0.19 12.05
N SER A 21 -5.54 0.07 11.79
CA SER A 21 -4.76 -1.15 11.99
C SER A 21 -3.99 -1.15 13.31
N ASP A 22 -3.56 -2.34 13.76
CA ASP A 22 -2.64 -2.50 14.90
C ASP A 22 -1.19 -2.13 14.53
N LEU A 23 -0.94 -1.67 13.30
CA LEU A 23 0.37 -1.24 12.85
C LEU A 23 0.72 0.07 13.58
N GLY A 24 1.75 0.03 14.42
CA GLY A 24 2.16 1.21 15.18
C GLY A 24 2.56 2.38 14.27
N GLU A 25 2.40 3.61 14.75
CA GLU A 25 2.75 4.84 13.99
C GLU A 25 4.17 4.81 13.41
N LYS A 26 5.13 4.22 14.14
CA LYS A 26 6.53 4.10 13.71
C LYS A 26 6.75 3.11 12.56
N GLU A 27 5.87 2.14 12.40
CA GLU A 27 5.94 1.11 11.35
C GLU A 27 5.12 1.51 10.12
N THR A 28 4.09 2.35 10.33
CA THR A 28 3.16 2.81 9.28
C THR A 28 3.86 3.59 8.17
N GLU A 29 4.68 4.58 8.52
CA GLU A 29 5.37 5.39 7.52
C GLU A 29 6.36 4.55 6.66
N PRO A 30 7.26 3.73 7.24
CA PRO A 30 8.12 2.84 6.46
C PRO A 30 7.35 1.84 5.58
N PHE A 31 6.24 1.31 6.08
CA PHE A 31 5.39 0.39 5.35
C PHE A 31 4.80 1.04 4.10
N ILE A 32 4.17 2.23 4.25
CA ILE A 32 3.61 2.99 3.13
C ILE A 32 4.70 3.40 2.14
N ALA A 33 5.85 3.86 2.64
CA ALA A 33 6.96 4.28 1.79
C ALA A 33 7.45 3.14 0.88
N THR A 34 7.59 1.93 1.44
CA THR A 34 8.00 0.73 0.72
C THR A 34 6.94 0.32 -0.31
N LEU A 35 5.68 0.27 0.11
CA LEU A 35 4.56 -0.12 -0.74
C LEU A 35 4.41 0.80 -1.96
N VAL A 36 4.48 2.12 -1.73
CA VAL A 36 4.44 3.13 -2.80
C VAL A 36 5.68 3.04 -3.70
N ALA A 37 6.86 2.78 -3.14
CA ALA A 37 8.09 2.63 -3.92
C ALA A 37 8.00 1.45 -4.89
N LEU A 38 7.54 0.28 -4.42
CA LEU A 38 7.34 -0.91 -5.26
C LEU A 38 6.35 -0.62 -6.40
N ALA A 39 5.19 -0.06 -6.09
CA ALA A 39 4.17 0.19 -7.11
C ALA A 39 4.49 1.34 -8.08
N THR A 40 5.38 2.24 -7.70
CA THR A 40 5.85 3.33 -8.56
C THR A 40 7.03 2.90 -9.44
N ARG A 41 7.97 2.12 -8.91
CA ARG A 41 9.23 1.78 -9.60
C ARG A 41 9.15 0.46 -10.36
N GLU A 42 8.31 -0.46 -9.90
CA GLU A 42 8.19 -1.80 -10.44
C GLU A 42 6.79 -1.99 -11.02
N THR A 43 5.85 -2.55 -10.25
CA THR A 43 4.49 -2.83 -10.68
C THR A 43 3.53 -2.83 -9.50
N LEU A 44 2.21 -2.75 -9.77
CA LEU A 44 1.22 -3.04 -8.73
C LEU A 44 1.33 -4.48 -8.21
N GLY A 45 1.80 -5.43 -9.03
CA GLY A 45 2.04 -6.81 -8.63
C GLY A 45 3.10 -6.93 -7.54
N ALA A 46 4.23 -6.22 -7.68
CA ALA A 46 5.28 -6.22 -6.66
C ALA A 46 4.78 -5.70 -5.30
N ALA A 47 3.89 -4.71 -5.30
CA ALA A 47 3.22 -4.27 -4.08
C ALA A 47 2.22 -5.30 -3.54
N ALA A 48 1.51 -6.03 -4.42
CA ALA A 48 0.62 -7.10 -4.02
C ALA A 48 1.38 -8.26 -3.36
N ASP A 49 2.53 -8.66 -3.91
CA ASP A 49 3.39 -9.71 -3.37
C ASP A 49 3.87 -9.35 -1.95
N MET A 50 4.26 -8.08 -1.73
CA MET A 50 4.60 -7.58 -0.39
C MET A 50 3.40 -7.66 0.56
N LEU A 51 2.20 -7.30 0.11
CA LEU A 51 1.00 -7.36 0.96
C LEU A 51 0.61 -8.80 1.28
N GLU A 52 0.79 -9.74 0.36
CA GLU A 52 0.61 -11.18 0.60
C GLU A 52 1.60 -11.69 1.66
N GLU A 53 2.88 -11.35 1.53
CA GLU A 53 3.92 -11.68 2.52
C GLU A 53 3.54 -11.14 3.91
N LYS A 54 3.17 -9.86 4.01
CA LYS A 54 2.82 -9.21 5.28
C LYS A 54 1.50 -9.71 5.87
N THR A 55 0.59 -10.21 5.02
CA THR A 55 -0.59 -10.94 5.47
C THR A 55 -0.21 -12.31 6.04
N GLY A 56 0.71 -13.03 5.38
CA GLY A 56 1.22 -14.33 5.86
C GLY A 56 2.00 -14.25 7.17
N GLU A 57 2.67 -13.13 7.42
CA GLU A 57 3.35 -12.82 8.68
C GLU A 57 2.39 -12.37 9.79
N GLY A 58 1.10 -12.14 9.48
CA GLY A 58 0.10 -11.64 10.43
C GLY A 58 0.28 -10.17 10.81
N ILE A 59 1.08 -9.41 10.05
CA ILE A 59 1.31 -7.96 10.27
C ILE A 59 0.08 -7.15 9.85
N ILE A 60 -0.59 -7.56 8.78
CA ILE A 60 -1.87 -7.01 8.33
C ILE A 60 -2.89 -8.12 8.11
N THR A 61 -4.17 -7.78 8.18
CA THR A 61 -5.24 -8.72 7.87
C THR A 61 -5.45 -8.84 6.35
N PRO A 62 -6.04 -9.95 5.86
CA PRO A 62 -6.41 -10.06 4.45
C PRO A 62 -7.34 -8.94 3.96
N ASP A 63 -8.29 -8.50 4.80
CA ASP A 63 -9.19 -7.38 4.47
C ASP A 63 -8.43 -6.05 4.32
N MET A 64 -7.45 -5.81 5.19
CA MET A 64 -6.57 -4.65 5.08
C MET A 64 -5.74 -4.70 3.79
N SER A 65 -5.16 -5.86 3.47
CA SER A 65 -4.43 -6.08 2.21
C SER A 65 -5.28 -5.74 0.98
N GLU A 66 -6.52 -6.23 0.93
CA GLU A 66 -7.44 -5.90 -0.15
C GLU A 66 -7.78 -4.40 -0.21
N ARG A 67 -7.99 -3.75 0.95
CA ARG A 67 -8.28 -2.31 1.03
C ARG A 67 -7.12 -1.48 0.47
N LEU A 68 -5.88 -1.81 0.84
CA LEU A 68 -4.68 -1.15 0.35
C LEU A 68 -4.50 -1.34 -1.16
N LEU A 69 -4.70 -2.55 -1.68
CA LEU A 69 -4.65 -2.81 -3.13
C LEU A 69 -5.71 -2.03 -3.91
N ARG A 70 -6.93 -1.90 -3.37
CA ARG A 70 -7.99 -1.09 -3.97
C ARG A 70 -7.59 0.39 -4.07
N ILE A 71 -7.00 0.94 -3.00
CA ILE A 71 -6.47 2.32 -2.99
C ILE A 71 -5.40 2.50 -4.06
N MET A 72 -4.41 1.61 -4.10
CA MET A 72 -3.31 1.70 -5.06
C MET A 72 -3.79 1.56 -6.52
N SER A 73 -4.74 0.66 -6.76
CA SER A 73 -5.34 0.46 -8.08
C SER A 73 -6.06 1.72 -8.56
N ARG A 74 -6.75 2.45 -7.68
CA ARG A 74 -7.43 3.72 -8.00
C ARG A 74 -6.47 4.79 -8.51
N PHE A 75 -5.25 4.83 -8.00
CA PHE A 75 -4.23 5.82 -8.38
C PHE A 75 -3.23 5.29 -9.41
N SER A 76 -3.46 4.09 -9.92
CA SER A 76 -2.65 3.53 -10.97
C SER A 76 -3.01 4.15 -12.33
N VAL A 77 -1.99 4.40 -13.14
CA VAL A 77 -2.19 4.61 -14.57
C VAL A 77 -2.44 3.23 -15.16
N MET A 78 -3.68 2.98 -15.61
CA MET A 78 -3.99 1.80 -16.42
C MET A 78 -2.96 1.71 -17.55
N ARG A 79 -2.43 0.50 -17.77
CA ARG A 79 -1.92 0.12 -19.08
C ARG A 79 -3.07 -0.50 -19.86
#